data_AF-X1TZZ8-F1
#
_entry.id   AF-X1TZZ8-F1
#
_cell.length_a   1.000
_cell.length_b   1.000
_cell.length_c   1.000
_cell.angle_alpha   90.00
_cell.angle_beta   90.00
_cell.angle_gamma   90.00
#
_symmetry.space_group_name_H-M   'P 1'
#
loop_
_entity.id
_entity.type
_entity.pdbx_description
1 polymer ?
#
loop_
_entity_poly.entity_id
_entity_poly.type
_entity_poly.pdbx_seq_one_letter_code
_entity_poly.pdbx_strand_id
1 'polypeptide(L)'
;AYLNEIGKIYKEQNKQHAAFMCFVESLRLKPEQPDILTFAEYLKEYAEPESPQKLKDNGCAVSVIMPTYNRTVRIKESIQSVLNQTFQDFELIIINDGGADEVRKVIDSFNSNKIKYYRLDKNCGLSTALNEGILKANGKYIAYLDDDDIYYPEHLEVLVNFLERNPSYDFVYSNSWWCYGEIKNNRFVENYRKLYEKRKQKFDKTLLFEWNYISTLNVLHKKNCFGKTGLFNKELSNLMDWDLWKRYARYFKFYQLDEITGEYRWTQNNMSVADKLGNHFFYHITKAYHQCNC
;
A
#
# COMPACT_ATOMS: atom_id res chain seq x y z
N ALA A 1 -28.62 -6.07 -12.20
CA ALA A 1 -28.79 -7.25 -13.08
C ALA A 1 -27.42 -7.88 -13.39
N TYR A 2 -26.62 -7.36 -14.32
CA TYR A 2 -25.30 -7.96 -14.66
C TYR A 2 -24.33 -8.03 -13.47
N LEU A 3 -24.17 -6.95 -12.69
CA LEU A 3 -23.30 -6.95 -11.51
C LEU A 3 -23.80 -7.86 -10.37
N ASN A 4 -25.13 -8.01 -10.24
CA ASN A 4 -25.69 -8.95 -9.26
C ASN A 4 -25.30 -10.39 -9.61
N GLU A 5 -25.40 -10.78 -10.88
CA GLU A 5 -24.99 -12.12 -11.35
C GLU A 5 -23.47 -12.35 -11.19
N ILE A 6 -22.63 -11.35 -11.47
CA ILE A 6 -21.18 -11.43 -11.19
C ILE A 6 -20.91 -11.57 -9.68
N GLY A 7 -21.64 -10.83 -8.85
CA GLY A 7 -21.53 -10.93 -7.41
C GLY A 7 -21.84 -12.33 -6.89
N LYS A 8 -22.89 -12.97 -7.44
CA LYS A 8 -23.25 -14.36 -7.14
C LYS A 8 -22.12 -15.32 -7.52
N ILE A 9 -21.54 -15.17 -8.71
CA ILE A 9 -20.38 -15.97 -9.17
C ILE A 9 -19.17 -15.81 -8.24
N TYR A 10 -18.84 -14.57 -7.83
CA TYR A 10 -17.74 -14.35 -6.89
C TYR A 10 -18.02 -14.93 -5.51
N LYS A 11 -19.29 -14.92 -5.06
CA LYS A 11 -19.70 -15.53 -3.80
C LYS A 11 -19.50 -17.05 -3.83
N GLU A 12 -19.88 -17.70 -4.93
CA GLU A 12 -19.66 -19.14 -5.16
C GLU A 12 -18.17 -19.50 -5.23
N GLN A 13 -17.34 -18.59 -5.75
CA GLN A 13 -15.87 -18.72 -5.75
C GLN A 13 -15.21 -18.35 -4.41
N ASN A 14 -16.00 -18.14 -3.35
CA ASN A 14 -15.55 -17.72 -2.03
C ASN A 14 -14.78 -16.39 -1.99
N LYS A 15 -14.93 -15.54 -3.02
CA LYS A 15 -14.37 -14.18 -3.10
C LYS A 15 -15.35 -13.18 -2.49
N GLN A 16 -15.54 -13.29 -1.17
CA GLN A 16 -16.62 -12.61 -0.46
C GLN A 16 -16.58 -11.08 -0.62
N HIS A 17 -15.40 -10.48 -0.62
CA HIS A 17 -15.26 -9.03 -0.81
C HIS A 17 -15.59 -8.61 -2.25
N ALA A 18 -15.11 -9.32 -3.28
CA ALA A 18 -15.46 -9.03 -4.67
C ALA A 18 -16.96 -9.20 -4.93
N ALA A 19 -17.58 -10.22 -4.31
CA ALA A 19 -19.02 -10.43 -4.34
C ALA A 19 -19.77 -9.25 -3.70
N PHE A 20 -19.39 -8.88 -2.47
CA PHE A 20 -19.90 -7.73 -1.73
C PHE A 20 -19.88 -6.46 -2.58
N MET A 21 -18.73 -6.21 -3.19
CA MET A 21 -18.45 -5.10 -4.06
C MET A 21 -19.37 -5.06 -5.30
N CYS A 22 -19.59 -6.20 -5.96
CA CYS A 22 -20.53 -6.29 -7.07
C CYS A 22 -21.98 -6.01 -6.65
N PHE A 23 -22.37 -6.45 -5.45
CA PHE A 23 -23.71 -6.23 -4.91
C PHE A 23 -23.95 -4.76 -4.56
N VAL A 24 -22.97 -4.07 -3.96
CA VAL A 24 -23.04 -2.63 -3.65
C VAL A 24 -23.19 -1.77 -4.91
N GLU A 25 -22.46 -2.09 -5.98
CA GLU A 25 -22.63 -1.37 -7.25
C GLU A 25 -23.95 -1.71 -7.96
N SER A 26 -24.39 -2.97 -7.88
CA SER A 26 -25.71 -3.34 -8.39
C SER A 26 -26.83 -2.57 -7.66
N LEU A 27 -26.67 -2.35 -6.35
CA LEU A 27 -27.54 -1.55 -5.50
C LEU A 27 -27.65 -0.11 -5.98
N ARG A 28 -26.51 0.54 -6.24
CA ARG A 28 -26.46 1.93 -6.72
C ARG A 28 -27.16 2.09 -8.06
N LEU A 29 -27.03 1.11 -8.94
CA LEU A 29 -27.61 1.15 -10.28
C LEU A 29 -29.09 0.77 -10.31
N LYS A 30 -29.55 -0.12 -9.42
CA LYS A 30 -30.95 -0.58 -9.32
C LYS A 30 -31.33 -0.91 -7.86
N PRO A 31 -31.86 0.08 -7.10
CA PRO A 31 -32.18 -0.08 -5.67
C PRO A 31 -33.31 -1.07 -5.35
N GLU A 32 -34.19 -1.36 -6.31
CA GLU A 32 -35.43 -2.12 -6.11
C GLU A 32 -35.29 -3.65 -6.16
N GLN A 33 -34.05 -4.21 -6.14
CA GLN A 33 -33.88 -5.67 -6.23
C GLN A 33 -33.96 -6.38 -4.86
N PRO A 34 -34.81 -7.41 -4.69
CA PRO A 34 -35.13 -8.01 -3.39
C PRO A 34 -34.02 -8.85 -2.73
N ASP A 35 -33.06 -9.40 -3.48
CA ASP A 35 -31.94 -10.23 -2.95
C ASP A 35 -30.95 -9.44 -2.06
N ILE A 36 -31.11 -8.13 -2.01
CA ILE A 36 -30.12 -7.19 -1.50
C ILE A 36 -30.39 -6.78 -0.04
N LEU A 37 -31.66 -6.77 0.39
CA LEU A 37 -32.04 -6.40 1.77
C LEU A 37 -31.56 -7.43 2.79
N THR A 38 -31.65 -8.72 2.44
CA THR A 38 -31.10 -9.85 3.22
C THR A 38 -29.57 -9.79 3.34
N PHE A 39 -28.88 -9.08 2.44
CA PHE A 39 -27.42 -8.92 2.47
C PHE A 39 -26.98 -7.72 3.30
N ALA A 40 -27.78 -6.65 3.40
CA ALA A 40 -27.52 -5.55 4.34
C ALA A 40 -27.53 -6.03 5.81
N GLU A 41 -28.29 -7.07 6.12
CA GLU A 41 -28.30 -7.73 7.43
C GLU A 41 -27.03 -8.55 7.67
N TYR A 42 -26.50 -9.23 6.65
CA TYR A 42 -25.22 -9.97 6.69
C TYR A 42 -24.00 -9.05 6.94
N LEU A 43 -24.07 -7.77 6.54
CA LEU A 43 -22.97 -6.81 6.71
C LEU A 43 -22.76 -6.34 8.15
N LYS A 44 -23.79 -6.43 9.01
CA LYS A 44 -23.64 -6.10 10.42
C LYS A 44 -22.70 -7.06 11.15
N GLU A 45 -22.51 -8.27 10.62
CA GLU A 45 -21.60 -9.28 11.19
C GLU A 45 -20.14 -9.16 10.74
N TYR A 46 -19.88 -8.58 9.55
CA TYR A 46 -18.53 -8.56 8.92
C TYR A 46 -17.85 -7.18 8.91
N ALA A 47 -18.54 -6.12 9.32
CA ALA A 47 -18.04 -4.75 9.25
C ALA A 47 -17.20 -4.31 10.47
N GLU A 48 -16.98 -5.18 11.45
CA GLU A 48 -16.04 -4.87 12.52
C GLU A 48 -14.61 -5.21 12.06
N PRO A 49 -13.73 -4.21 11.87
CA PRO A 49 -12.32 -4.52 11.65
C PRO A 49 -11.83 -5.39 12.80
N GLU A 50 -11.02 -6.42 12.49
CA GLU A 50 -10.38 -7.25 13.51
C GLU A 50 -9.89 -6.36 14.66
N SER A 51 -10.25 -6.73 15.88
CA SER A 51 -10.00 -5.95 17.10
C SER A 51 -8.58 -5.37 17.07
N PRO A 52 -8.39 -4.08 17.39
CA PRO A 52 -7.10 -3.42 17.26
C PRO A 52 -6.04 -4.19 18.04
N GLN A 53 -5.19 -4.92 17.31
CA GLN A 53 -4.05 -5.59 17.91
C GLN A 53 -3.14 -4.54 18.53
N LYS A 54 -2.72 -4.78 19.78
CA LYS A 54 -1.92 -3.84 20.55
C LYS A 54 -0.53 -3.72 19.89
N LEU A 55 -0.37 -2.70 19.06
CA LEU A 55 0.88 -2.40 18.37
C LEU A 55 1.96 -2.04 19.40
N LYS A 56 3.14 -2.67 19.30
CA LYS A 56 4.30 -2.34 20.14
C LYS A 56 4.98 -1.09 19.61
N ASP A 57 5.17 -0.08 20.45
CA ASP A 57 6.07 1.03 20.21
C ASP A 57 7.20 0.90 21.24
N ASN A 58 8.47 1.05 20.83
CA ASN A 58 9.68 1.34 21.65
C ASN A 58 10.97 0.71 21.07
N GLY A 59 11.30 0.95 19.79
CA GLY A 59 12.55 0.43 19.20
C GLY A 59 13.32 1.39 18.30
N CYS A 60 12.63 2.10 17.40
CA CYS A 60 13.18 3.08 16.46
C CYS A 60 12.12 4.13 16.11
N ALA A 61 12.49 5.22 15.42
CA ALA A 61 11.50 6.20 14.96
C ALA A 61 10.68 5.70 13.76
N VAL A 62 11.32 5.05 12.78
CA VAL A 62 10.65 4.59 11.55
C VAL A 62 10.84 3.09 11.33
N SER A 63 9.76 2.39 10.94
CA SER A 63 9.85 1.08 10.32
C SER A 63 9.53 1.21 8.83
N VAL A 64 10.52 0.91 7.98
CA VAL A 64 10.34 0.81 6.53
C VAL A 64 9.94 -0.63 6.21
N ILE A 65 8.77 -0.82 5.60
CA ILE A 65 8.26 -2.14 5.23
C ILE A 65 8.53 -2.38 3.74
N MET A 66 9.22 -3.47 3.43
CA MET A 66 9.57 -3.87 2.06
C MET A 66 9.06 -5.29 1.78
N PRO A 67 7.96 -5.45 1.04
CA PRO A 67 7.53 -6.76 0.57
C PRO A 67 8.40 -7.22 -0.60
N THR A 68 8.66 -8.52 -0.70
CA THR A 68 9.35 -9.10 -1.85
C THR A 68 8.81 -10.49 -2.21
N TYR A 69 8.83 -10.81 -3.49
CA TYR A 69 8.51 -12.16 -3.98
C TYR A 69 9.39 -12.48 -5.20
N ASN A 70 10.34 -13.39 -5.03
CA ASN A 70 11.24 -13.87 -6.09
C ASN A 70 12.06 -12.78 -6.83
N ARG A 71 12.34 -11.64 -6.20
CA ARG A 71 13.21 -10.59 -6.78
C ARG A 71 14.58 -10.53 -6.13
N THR A 72 15.53 -11.27 -6.69
CA THR A 72 16.92 -11.32 -6.18
C THR A 72 17.84 -10.23 -6.73
N VAL A 73 17.48 -9.62 -7.86
CA VAL A 73 18.30 -8.61 -8.54
C VAL A 73 17.94 -7.19 -8.09
N ARG A 74 16.67 -6.80 -8.25
CA ARG A 74 16.22 -5.40 -8.05
C ARG A 74 16.24 -4.97 -6.60
N ILE A 75 15.89 -5.88 -5.68
CA ILE A 75 15.83 -5.60 -4.25
C ILE A 75 17.15 -5.05 -3.69
N LYS A 76 18.29 -5.34 -4.34
CA LYS A 76 19.59 -4.82 -3.94
C LYS A 76 19.64 -3.30 -3.98
N GLU A 77 19.15 -2.70 -5.07
CA GLU A 77 19.13 -1.24 -5.23
C GLU A 77 18.16 -0.62 -4.21
N SER A 78 16.98 -1.23 -4.01
CA SER A 78 15.97 -0.78 -3.05
C SER A 78 16.50 -0.82 -1.61
N ILE A 79 17.07 -1.95 -1.16
CA ILE A 79 17.69 -2.06 0.18
C ILE A 79 18.79 -1.03 0.36
N GLN A 80 19.69 -0.89 -0.62
CA GLN A 80 20.78 0.07 -0.54
C GLN A 80 20.26 1.50 -0.42
N SER A 81 19.17 1.84 -1.10
CA SER A 81 18.55 3.18 -1.02
C SER A 81 18.01 3.50 0.38
N VAL A 82 17.49 2.50 1.09
CA VAL A 82 17.04 2.65 2.49
C VAL A 82 18.24 2.72 3.44
N LEU A 83 19.27 1.90 3.23
CA LEU A 83 20.48 1.93 4.07
C LEU A 83 21.25 3.25 3.94
N ASN A 84 21.17 3.91 2.79
CA ASN A 84 21.83 5.19 2.50
C ASN A 84 21.03 6.42 2.94
N GLN A 85 19.92 6.26 3.66
CA GLN A 85 19.13 7.41 4.13
C GLN A 85 19.95 8.33 5.03
N THR A 86 19.76 9.65 4.98
CA THR A 86 20.41 10.59 5.89
C THR A 86 19.88 10.44 7.32
N PHE A 87 18.59 10.14 7.46
CA PHE A 87 17.98 9.79 8.73
C PHE A 87 18.32 8.35 9.13
N GLN A 88 18.88 8.17 10.33
CA GLN A 88 19.47 6.89 10.76
C GLN A 88 18.65 6.11 11.79
N ASP A 89 17.64 6.70 12.43
CA ASP A 89 16.81 6.02 13.44
C ASP A 89 15.65 5.23 12.81
N PHE A 90 16.01 4.18 12.06
CA PHE A 90 15.04 3.32 11.38
C PHE A 90 15.41 1.85 11.47
N GLU A 91 14.42 0.99 11.27
CA GLU A 91 14.57 -0.41 10.92
C GLU A 91 13.99 -0.67 9.52
N LEU A 92 14.58 -1.61 8.78
CA LEU A 92 14.08 -2.10 7.50
C LEU A 92 13.53 -3.51 7.70
N ILE A 93 12.23 -3.69 7.54
CA ILE A 93 11.55 -4.98 7.67
C ILE A 93 11.25 -5.50 6.27
N ILE A 94 11.93 -6.59 5.91
CA ILE A 94 11.75 -7.25 4.62
C ILE A 94 10.89 -8.49 4.80
N ILE A 95 9.75 -8.54 4.11
CA ILE A 95 8.84 -9.68 4.13
C ILE A 95 8.91 -10.40 2.78
N ASN A 96 9.52 -11.58 2.76
CA ASN A 96 9.48 -12.48 1.61
C ASN A 96 8.16 -13.27 1.63
N ASP A 97 7.28 -12.99 0.68
CA ASP A 97 5.94 -13.57 0.55
C ASP A 97 5.99 -15.00 -0.04
N GLY A 98 6.69 -15.91 0.64
CA GLY A 98 6.85 -17.30 0.21
C GLY A 98 7.74 -17.51 -1.01
N GLY A 99 8.53 -16.50 -1.40
CA GLY A 99 9.50 -16.60 -2.48
C GLY A 99 10.71 -17.47 -2.14
N ALA A 100 11.60 -17.60 -3.11
CA ALA A 100 12.76 -18.48 -3.09
C ALA A 100 13.81 -18.05 -2.05
N ASP A 101 14.61 -19.02 -1.59
CA ASP A 101 15.60 -18.82 -0.52
C ASP A 101 16.79 -17.95 -0.95
N GLU A 102 17.01 -17.77 -2.25
CA GLU A 102 18.08 -16.93 -2.79
C GLU A 102 17.94 -15.46 -2.38
N VAL A 103 16.72 -14.98 -2.11
CA VAL A 103 16.49 -13.62 -1.59
C VAL A 103 17.19 -13.46 -0.25
N ARG A 104 17.19 -14.49 0.61
CA ARG A 104 17.86 -14.45 1.91
C ARG A 104 19.36 -14.23 1.75
N LYS A 105 20.02 -14.93 0.83
CA LYS A 105 21.46 -14.76 0.54
C LYS A 105 21.79 -13.33 0.12
N VAL A 106 20.91 -12.71 -0.67
CA VAL A 106 21.07 -11.31 -1.08
C VAL A 106 20.97 -10.38 0.13
N ILE A 107 19.99 -10.60 0.99
CA ILE A 107 19.78 -9.77 2.18
C ILE A 107 20.92 -9.92 3.18
N ASP A 108 21.38 -11.14 3.44
CA ASP A 108 22.49 -11.43 4.35
C ASP A 108 23.79 -10.76 3.88
N SER A 109 23.97 -10.55 2.57
CA SER A 109 25.15 -9.89 2.00
C SER A 109 25.31 -8.41 2.38
N PHE A 110 24.24 -7.74 2.83
CA PHE A 110 24.31 -6.36 3.30
C PHE A 110 24.92 -6.22 4.70
N ASN A 111 24.97 -7.31 5.48
CA ASN A 111 25.54 -7.36 6.84
C ASN A 111 25.13 -6.17 7.73
N SER A 112 23.85 -5.78 7.67
CA SER A 112 23.31 -4.61 8.38
C SER A 112 22.39 -5.05 9.52
N ASN A 113 22.67 -4.56 10.73
CA ASN A 113 21.83 -4.80 11.91
C ASN A 113 20.47 -4.10 11.85
N LYS A 114 20.26 -3.20 10.88
CA LYS A 114 18.98 -2.51 10.66
C LYS A 114 17.97 -3.38 9.90
N ILE A 115 18.41 -4.45 9.24
CA ILE A 115 17.54 -5.29 8.44
C ILE A 115 16.97 -6.41 9.29
N LYS A 116 15.64 -6.54 9.26
CA LYS A 116 14.90 -7.68 9.83
C LYS A 116 14.21 -8.41 8.69
N TYR A 117 14.64 -9.64 8.45
CA TYR A 117 14.09 -10.48 7.39
C TYR A 117 13.13 -11.52 7.93
N TYR A 118 11.97 -11.64 7.29
CA TYR A 118 10.99 -12.68 7.57
C TYR A 118 10.52 -13.31 6.25
N ARG A 119 10.29 -14.62 6.28
CA ARG A 119 9.75 -15.37 5.14
C ARG A 119 8.44 -16.02 5.55
N LEU A 120 7.40 -15.84 4.74
CA LEU A 120 6.13 -16.53 4.87
C LEU A 120 6.22 -17.94 4.28
N ASP A 121 5.38 -18.86 4.74
CA ASP A 121 5.42 -20.26 4.28
C ASP A 121 5.01 -20.42 2.81
N LYS A 122 4.15 -19.52 2.33
CA LYS A 122 3.62 -19.49 0.96
C LYS A 122 3.33 -18.05 0.54
N ASN A 123 3.10 -17.85 -0.75
CA ASN A 123 2.62 -16.59 -1.28
C ASN A 123 1.18 -16.33 -0.81
N CYS A 124 1.00 -15.23 -0.08
CA CYS A 124 -0.27 -14.79 0.50
C CYS A 124 -0.70 -13.41 -0.02
N GLY A 125 0.02 -12.85 -0.99
CA GLY A 125 -0.27 -11.58 -1.64
C GLY A 125 0.32 -10.36 -0.93
N LEU A 126 0.46 -9.27 -1.70
CA LEU A 126 1.09 -8.02 -1.27
C LEU A 126 0.51 -7.46 0.03
N SER A 127 -0.82 -7.35 0.12
CA SER A 127 -1.50 -6.84 1.34
C SER A 127 -1.16 -7.67 2.57
N THR A 128 -1.06 -8.99 2.43
CA THR A 128 -0.68 -9.87 3.56
C THR A 128 0.77 -9.63 3.95
N ALA A 129 1.69 -9.54 2.99
CA ALA A 129 3.09 -9.26 3.25
C ALA A 129 3.30 -7.90 3.94
N LEU A 130 2.61 -6.85 3.47
CA LEU A 130 2.63 -5.53 4.09
C LEU A 130 2.10 -5.57 5.53
N ASN A 131 0.97 -6.25 5.75
CA ASN A 131 0.38 -6.40 7.08
C ASN A 131 1.31 -7.15 8.05
N GLU A 132 1.96 -8.22 7.59
CA GLU A 132 2.95 -8.94 8.40
C GLU A 132 4.14 -8.06 8.78
N GLY A 133 4.57 -7.18 7.87
CA GLY A 133 5.60 -6.18 8.16
C GLY A 133 5.16 -5.17 9.21
N ILE A 134 3.95 -4.63 9.06
CA ILE A 134 3.35 -3.68 10.02
C ILE A 134 3.23 -4.28 11.42
N LEU A 135 2.80 -5.52 11.53
CA LEU A 135 2.66 -6.21 12.81
C LEU A 135 4.01 -6.45 13.52
N LYS A 136 5.11 -6.52 12.76
CA LYS A 136 6.48 -6.68 13.27
C LYS A 136 7.22 -5.36 13.48
N ALA A 137 6.64 -4.25 13.00
CA ALA A 137 7.18 -2.90 13.16
C ALA A 137 7.27 -2.50 14.63
N ASN A 138 8.31 -1.74 14.98
CA ASN A 138 8.55 -1.14 16.30
C ASN A 138 8.63 0.40 16.21
N GLY A 139 8.60 0.93 15.00
CA GLY A 139 8.67 2.36 14.68
C GLY A 139 7.42 3.12 15.09
N LYS A 140 7.60 4.36 15.56
CA LYS A 140 6.52 5.34 15.74
C LYS A 140 5.80 5.63 14.41
N TYR A 141 6.57 5.65 13.32
CA TYR A 141 6.10 5.87 11.96
C TYR A 141 6.32 4.65 11.08
N ILE A 142 5.47 4.52 10.07
CA ILE A 142 5.54 3.47 9.05
C ILE A 142 5.76 4.13 7.68
N ALA A 143 6.72 3.58 6.94
CA ALA A 143 7.00 3.89 5.54
C ALA A 143 7.02 2.60 4.71
N TYR A 144 6.89 2.72 3.38
CA TYR A 144 6.81 1.57 2.47
C TYR A 144 7.73 1.76 1.27
N LEU A 145 8.45 0.70 0.91
CA LEU A 145 9.25 0.67 -0.31
C LEU A 145 9.11 -0.69 -0.99
N ASP A 146 8.59 -0.71 -2.22
CA ASP A 146 8.54 -1.92 -3.03
C ASP A 146 9.96 -2.35 -3.44
N ASP A 147 10.15 -3.66 -3.64
CA ASP A 147 11.46 -4.28 -3.93
C ASP A 147 12.06 -3.96 -5.30
N ASP A 148 11.44 -3.05 -6.05
CA ASP A 148 11.97 -2.49 -7.29
C ASP A 148 11.96 -0.96 -7.37
N ASP A 149 11.53 -0.27 -6.32
CA ASP A 149 11.54 1.20 -6.24
C ASP A 149 12.74 1.73 -5.47
N ILE A 150 12.93 3.06 -5.46
CA ILE A 150 14.07 3.73 -4.81
C ILE A 150 13.63 4.92 -3.96
N TYR A 151 14.24 5.03 -2.78
CA TYR A 151 14.29 6.28 -2.02
C TYR A 151 15.50 7.12 -2.40
N TYR A 152 15.31 8.43 -2.45
CA TYR A 152 16.43 9.38 -2.41
C TYR A 152 16.96 9.53 -0.98
N PRO A 153 18.23 9.90 -0.78
CA PRO A 153 18.87 9.85 0.54
C PRO A 153 18.12 10.59 1.64
N GLU A 154 17.43 11.67 1.31
CA GLU A 154 16.73 12.53 2.28
C GLU A 154 15.27 12.14 2.52
N HIS A 155 14.77 11.06 1.91
CA HIS A 155 13.35 10.67 1.94
C HIS A 155 12.78 10.58 3.36
N LEU A 156 13.40 9.77 4.22
CA LEU A 156 12.96 9.59 5.60
C LEU A 156 13.14 10.87 6.42
N GLU A 157 14.26 11.57 6.25
CA GLU A 157 14.55 12.80 7.00
C GLU A 157 13.51 13.88 6.75
N VAL A 158 13.16 14.12 5.48
CA VAL A 158 12.19 15.12 5.06
C VAL A 158 10.80 14.81 5.63
N LEU A 159 10.35 13.55 5.52
CA LEU A 159 9.02 13.14 5.99
C LEU A 159 8.92 13.13 7.53
N VAL A 160 9.94 12.62 8.22
CA VAL A 160 9.97 12.58 9.69
C VAL A 160 10.02 14.00 10.26
N ASN A 161 10.91 14.85 9.75
CA ASN A 161 11.01 16.24 10.21
C ASN A 161 9.68 16.99 10.08
N PHE A 162 8.93 16.72 9.02
CA PHE A 162 7.61 17.31 8.85
C PHE A 162 6.63 16.87 9.95
N LEU A 163 6.48 15.56 10.20
CA LEU A 163 5.52 15.06 11.20
C LEU A 163 5.91 15.40 12.64
N GLU A 164 7.21 15.47 12.95
CA GLU A 164 7.68 15.89 14.28
C GLU A 164 7.43 17.39 14.53
N ARG A 165 7.63 18.24 13.52
CA ARG A 165 7.36 19.68 13.62
C ARG A 165 5.87 20.03 13.55
N ASN A 166 5.04 19.16 12.99
CA ASN A 166 3.62 19.39 12.78
C ASN A 166 2.79 18.21 13.34
N PRO A 167 2.75 18.02 14.68
CA PRO A 167 2.12 16.86 15.30
C PRO A 167 0.61 16.75 15.07
N SER A 168 -0.03 17.82 14.58
CA SER A 168 -1.44 17.84 14.17
C SER A 168 -1.72 17.02 12.90
N TYR A 169 -0.70 16.70 12.09
CA TYR A 169 -0.82 15.78 10.96
C TYR A 169 -0.49 14.35 11.36
N ASP A 170 -1.11 13.39 10.67
CA ASP A 170 -0.94 11.96 10.95
C ASP A 170 -0.32 11.22 9.76
N PHE A 171 -0.43 11.81 8.58
CA PHE A 171 -0.02 11.25 7.30
C PHE A 171 0.67 12.33 6.48
N VAL A 172 1.86 12.05 5.98
CA VAL A 172 2.57 12.91 5.04
C VAL A 172 2.98 12.08 3.84
N TYR A 173 2.95 12.70 2.66
CA TYR A 173 3.49 12.09 1.46
C TYR A 173 4.23 13.11 0.59
N SER A 174 5.28 12.66 -0.08
CA SER A 174 6.08 13.45 -1.01
C SER A 174 5.69 13.17 -2.48
N ASN A 175 6.47 13.73 -3.40
CA ASN A 175 6.44 13.37 -4.82
C ASN A 175 7.54 12.35 -5.15
N SER A 176 7.39 11.67 -6.29
CA SER A 176 8.43 10.81 -6.88
C SER A 176 8.49 10.97 -8.39
N TRP A 177 9.59 10.56 -8.98
CA TRP A 177 9.64 10.30 -10.41
C TRP A 177 8.95 8.97 -10.71
N TRP A 178 8.15 8.93 -11.77
CA TRP A 178 7.77 7.69 -12.45
C TRP A 178 8.79 7.42 -13.55
N CYS A 179 9.58 6.37 -13.38
CA CYS A 179 10.71 6.02 -14.24
C CYS A 179 10.39 4.76 -15.04
N TYR A 180 10.32 4.87 -16.36
CA TYR A 180 10.22 3.73 -17.28
C TYR A 180 11.61 3.26 -17.69
N GLY A 181 11.84 1.95 -17.61
CA GLY A 181 13.12 1.37 -17.99
C GLY A 181 13.09 -0.14 -18.18
N GLU A 182 14.28 -0.71 -18.26
CA GLU A 182 14.53 -2.14 -18.43
C GLU A 182 15.68 -2.60 -17.54
N ILE A 183 15.79 -3.91 -17.33
CA ILE A 183 16.92 -4.48 -16.57
C ILE A 183 18.01 -4.90 -17.56
N LYS A 184 19.17 -4.24 -17.48
CA LYS A 184 20.37 -4.57 -18.25
C LYS A 184 21.53 -4.80 -17.29
N ASN A 185 22.25 -5.90 -17.45
CA ASN A 185 23.39 -6.26 -16.60
C ASN A 185 23.06 -6.20 -15.09
N ASN A 186 21.89 -6.74 -14.71
CA ASN A 186 21.38 -6.75 -13.33
C ASN A 186 21.17 -5.36 -12.70
N ARG A 187 20.94 -4.32 -13.52
CA ARG A 187 20.62 -2.97 -13.05
C ARG A 187 19.44 -2.39 -13.82
N PHE A 188 18.67 -1.53 -13.16
CA PHE A 188 17.68 -0.71 -13.83
C PHE A 188 18.35 0.34 -14.72
N VAL A 189 17.98 0.36 -15.99
CA VAL A 189 18.39 1.40 -16.95
C VAL A 189 17.15 2.17 -17.35
N GLU A 190 17.12 3.43 -16.96
CA GLU A 190 16.02 4.34 -17.28
C GLU A 190 16.04 4.73 -18.76
N ASN A 191 14.86 4.64 -19.39
CA ASN A 191 14.61 5.11 -20.74
C ASN A 191 13.88 6.47 -20.74
N TYR A 192 13.00 6.68 -19.77
CA TYR A 192 12.18 7.87 -19.67
C TYR A 192 11.72 8.09 -18.22
N ARG A 193 11.62 9.34 -17.79
CA ARG A 193 10.96 9.69 -16.52
C ARG A 193 9.96 10.83 -16.68
N LYS A 194 8.94 10.82 -15.83
CA LYS A 194 7.99 11.94 -15.63
C LYS A 194 7.66 12.05 -14.15
N LEU A 195 7.16 13.21 -13.72
CA LEU A 195 6.64 13.33 -12.35
C LEU A 195 5.48 12.35 -12.17
N TYR A 196 5.53 11.56 -11.10
CA TYR A 196 4.42 10.71 -10.70
C TYR A 196 3.25 11.62 -10.33
N GLU A 197 2.14 11.51 -11.07
CA GLU A 197 0.90 12.24 -10.80
C GLU A 197 1.12 13.74 -10.47
N LYS A 198 1.81 14.48 -11.37
CA LYS A 198 2.14 15.91 -11.20
C LYS A 198 0.89 16.71 -10.82
N ARG A 199 0.88 17.29 -9.62
CA ARG A 199 -0.25 18.08 -9.13
C ARG A 199 0.16 19.49 -8.72
N LYS A 200 -0.72 20.44 -9.02
CA LYS A 200 -0.55 21.86 -8.66
C LYS A 200 -1.15 22.20 -7.29
N GLN A 201 -1.96 21.31 -6.73
CA GLN A 201 -2.74 21.56 -5.51
C GLN A 201 -2.23 20.68 -4.37
N LYS A 202 -2.35 21.18 -3.15
CA LYS A 202 -2.12 20.42 -1.90
C LYS A 202 -3.09 19.22 -1.82
N PHE A 203 -2.93 18.37 -0.81
CA PHE A 203 -3.82 17.24 -0.55
C PHE A 203 -5.31 17.61 -0.74
N ASP A 204 -6.00 16.81 -1.55
CA ASP A 204 -7.42 16.96 -1.86
C ASP A 204 -8.14 15.64 -1.55
N LYS A 205 -8.96 15.66 -0.49
CA LYS A 205 -9.73 14.51 -0.05
C LYS A 205 -10.79 14.11 -1.08
N THR A 206 -11.47 15.07 -1.70
CA THR A 206 -12.49 14.77 -2.71
C THR A 206 -11.85 14.05 -3.89
N LEU A 207 -10.74 14.60 -4.39
CA LEU A 207 -9.99 13.96 -5.47
C LEU A 207 -9.46 12.59 -5.07
N LEU A 208 -9.03 12.39 -3.81
CA LEU A 208 -8.59 11.07 -3.35
C LEU A 208 -9.72 10.05 -3.45
N PHE A 209 -10.98 10.43 -3.25
CA PHE A 209 -12.11 9.49 -3.41
C PHE A 209 -12.39 9.17 -4.89
N GLU A 210 -11.79 9.91 -5.82
CA GLU A 210 -11.97 9.75 -7.27
C GLU A 210 -10.72 9.25 -8.00
N TRP A 211 -9.53 9.34 -7.41
CA TRP A 211 -8.29 9.02 -8.09
C TRP A 211 -7.21 8.56 -7.10
N ASN A 212 -6.57 7.43 -7.38
CA ASN A 212 -5.46 6.92 -6.56
C ASN A 212 -4.14 7.61 -6.93
N TYR A 213 -3.92 8.81 -6.41
CA TYR A 213 -2.73 9.60 -6.73
C TYR A 213 -1.59 9.47 -5.70
N ILE A 214 -1.80 8.77 -4.58
CA ILE A 214 -0.79 8.63 -3.51
C ILE A 214 -0.16 7.26 -3.63
N SER A 215 1.02 7.18 -4.27
CA SER A 215 1.80 5.95 -4.27
C SER A 215 2.27 5.60 -2.85
N THR A 216 2.22 4.33 -2.48
CA THR A 216 2.73 3.77 -1.23
C THR A 216 4.19 4.16 -0.97
N LEU A 217 5.00 4.23 -2.04
CA LEU A 217 6.39 4.68 -2.01
C LEU A 217 6.58 6.01 -1.27
N ASN A 218 5.65 6.95 -1.45
CA ASN A 218 5.86 8.32 -1.03
C ASN A 218 5.46 8.60 0.43
N VAL A 219 4.94 7.60 1.13
CA VAL A 219 4.16 7.78 2.35
C VAL A 219 4.97 7.55 3.61
N LEU A 220 4.79 8.45 4.58
CA LEU A 220 5.07 8.22 6.00
C LEU A 220 3.82 8.53 6.81
N HIS A 221 3.42 7.63 7.70
CA HIS A 221 2.29 7.89 8.60
C HIS A 221 2.53 7.38 10.01
N LYS A 222 1.80 7.94 10.98
CA LYS A 222 1.81 7.45 12.36
C LYS A 222 1.30 6.01 12.38
N LYS A 223 2.00 5.15 13.11
CA LYS A 223 1.63 3.73 13.23
C LYS A 223 0.25 3.53 13.86
N ASN A 224 -0.12 4.40 14.81
CA ASN A 224 -1.41 4.30 15.51
C ASN A 224 -2.64 4.55 14.62
N CYS A 225 -2.49 5.04 13.38
CA CYS A 225 -3.59 5.20 12.43
C CYS A 225 -4.36 3.89 12.19
N PHE A 226 -3.66 2.75 12.23
CA PHE A 226 -4.26 1.43 12.08
C PHE A 226 -5.27 1.08 13.17
N GLY A 227 -5.11 1.62 14.39
CA GLY A 227 -6.03 1.35 15.49
C GLY A 227 -7.47 1.80 15.22
N LYS A 228 -7.67 2.77 14.32
CA LYS A 228 -9.00 3.28 13.96
C LYS A 228 -9.55 2.68 12.66
N THR A 229 -8.66 2.24 11.77
CA THR A 229 -9.02 1.94 10.38
C THR A 229 -8.80 0.49 10.00
N GLY A 230 -8.03 -0.27 10.79
CA GLY A 230 -7.55 -1.59 10.42
C GLY A 230 -6.41 -1.53 9.39
N LEU A 231 -5.84 -2.70 9.09
CA LEU A 231 -4.69 -2.85 8.20
C LEU A 231 -5.08 -2.81 6.70
N PHE A 232 -4.18 -3.20 5.80
CA PHE A 232 -4.52 -3.39 4.38
C PHE A 232 -5.52 -4.53 4.21
N ASN A 233 -6.48 -4.38 3.32
CA ASN A 233 -7.44 -5.44 3.02
C ASN A 233 -6.75 -6.56 2.21
N LYS A 234 -6.63 -7.74 2.80
CA LYS A 234 -5.95 -8.92 2.21
C LYS A 234 -6.67 -9.46 0.98
N GLU A 235 -7.96 -9.18 0.83
CA GLU A 235 -8.77 -9.60 -0.33
C GLU A 235 -8.53 -8.72 -1.57
N LEU A 236 -7.85 -7.57 -1.42
CA LEU A 236 -7.52 -6.67 -2.52
C LEU A 236 -6.12 -7.00 -3.05
N SER A 237 -6.06 -7.52 -4.27
CA SER A 237 -4.81 -7.78 -4.99
C SER A 237 -4.21 -6.51 -5.61
N ASN A 238 -5.06 -5.52 -5.92
CA ASN A 238 -4.69 -4.20 -6.46
C ASN A 238 -5.47 -3.12 -5.70
N LEU A 239 -4.99 -1.87 -5.75
CA LEU A 239 -5.65 -0.70 -5.14
C LEU A 239 -5.87 -0.81 -3.61
N MET A 240 -5.14 -1.70 -2.94
CA MET A 240 -5.21 -1.88 -1.48
C MET A 240 -4.78 -0.63 -0.69
N ASP A 241 -3.93 0.19 -1.30
CA ASP A 241 -3.44 1.47 -0.80
C ASP A 241 -4.55 2.49 -0.88
N TRP A 242 -5.25 2.52 -2.02
CA TRP A 242 -6.37 3.41 -2.21
C TRP A 242 -7.53 3.11 -1.25
N ASP A 243 -7.83 1.81 -1.09
CA ASP A 243 -8.28 1.17 0.15
C ASP A 243 -8.07 2.00 1.42
N LEU A 244 -6.86 1.83 1.93
CA LEU A 244 -6.40 2.33 3.20
C LEU A 244 -6.41 3.85 3.26
N TRP A 245 -5.98 4.54 2.21
CA TRP A 245 -5.92 5.99 2.14
C TRP A 245 -7.31 6.62 2.22
N LYS A 246 -8.33 6.03 1.57
CA LYS A 246 -9.71 6.50 1.72
C LYS A 246 -10.24 6.27 3.12
N ARG A 247 -9.93 5.13 3.75
CA ARG A 247 -10.28 4.90 5.17
C ARG A 247 -9.58 5.90 6.09
N TYR A 248 -8.30 6.18 5.85
CA TYR A 248 -7.51 7.14 6.61
C TYR A 248 -8.06 8.57 6.46
N ALA A 249 -8.38 9.01 5.24
CA ALA A 249 -8.87 10.37 4.96
C ALA A 249 -10.23 10.68 5.62
N ARG A 250 -10.92 9.68 6.18
CA ARG A 250 -12.11 9.87 7.02
C ARG A 250 -11.78 10.40 8.42
N TYR A 251 -10.61 10.03 8.96
CA TYR A 251 -10.28 10.25 10.38
C TYR A 251 -9.02 11.06 10.61
N PHE A 252 -8.10 11.11 9.65
CA PHE A 252 -6.74 11.58 9.83
C PHE A 252 -6.40 12.76 8.94
N LYS A 253 -5.44 13.58 9.38
CA LYS A 253 -4.97 14.75 8.63
C LYS A 253 -3.77 14.41 7.76
N PHE A 254 -3.90 14.73 6.47
CA PHE A 254 -2.90 14.50 5.44
C PHE A 254 -2.17 15.79 5.11
N TYR A 255 -0.90 15.67 4.75
CA TYR A 255 -0.12 16.75 4.15
C TYR A 255 0.65 16.23 2.92
N GLN A 256 0.75 17.08 1.90
CA GLN A 256 1.60 16.83 0.75
C GLN A 256 2.82 17.74 0.79
N LEU A 257 3.99 17.12 0.75
CA LEU A 257 5.28 17.75 0.53
C LEU A 257 5.52 17.94 -0.98
N ASP A 258 6.14 19.05 -1.36
CA ASP A 258 6.45 19.39 -2.77
C ASP A 258 7.87 18.92 -3.17
N GLU A 259 8.49 18.11 -2.33
CA GLU A 259 9.79 17.51 -2.53
C GLU A 259 9.67 16.20 -3.32
N ILE A 260 10.61 15.96 -4.24
CA ILE A 260 10.74 14.67 -4.94
C ILE A 260 11.76 13.84 -4.17
N THR A 261 11.32 12.74 -3.56
CA THR A 261 12.17 11.95 -2.66
C THR A 261 12.29 10.47 -3.03
N GLY A 262 11.94 10.10 -4.26
CA GLY A 262 12.09 8.73 -4.72
C GLY A 262 11.77 8.51 -6.20
N GLU A 263 11.92 7.27 -6.62
CA GLU A 263 11.63 6.78 -7.96
C GLU A 263 10.71 5.57 -7.89
N TYR A 264 9.52 5.71 -8.47
CA TYR A 264 8.66 4.60 -8.82
C TYR A 264 9.15 4.02 -10.15
N ARG A 265 9.76 2.83 -10.12
CA ARG A 265 10.43 2.24 -11.28
C ARG A 265 9.52 1.21 -11.94
N TRP A 266 9.31 1.41 -13.23
CA TRP A 266 8.42 0.58 -14.03
C TRP A 266 9.17 -0.14 -15.15
N THR A 267 8.90 -1.43 -15.28
CA THR A 267 9.36 -2.28 -16.39
C THR A 267 8.16 -3.05 -16.98
N GLN A 268 8.30 -3.61 -18.19
CA GLN A 268 7.20 -4.32 -18.87
C GLN A 268 6.58 -5.49 -18.07
N ASN A 269 7.28 -6.04 -17.06
CA ASN A 269 6.82 -7.16 -16.23
C ASN A 269 6.33 -6.75 -14.82
N ASN A 270 6.02 -5.47 -14.59
CA ASN A 270 5.53 -5.02 -13.28
C ASN A 270 4.06 -5.44 -13.03
N MET A 271 3.71 -5.68 -11.76
CA MET A 271 2.36 -6.12 -11.35
C MET A 271 1.25 -5.18 -11.81
N SER A 272 1.53 -3.88 -11.96
CA SER A 272 0.52 -2.89 -12.39
C SER A 272 0.00 -3.11 -13.82
N VAL A 273 0.57 -4.04 -14.59
CA VAL A 273 0.09 -4.45 -15.92
C VAL A 273 -1.09 -5.43 -15.83
N ALA A 274 -1.26 -6.12 -14.69
CA ALA A 274 -2.23 -7.18 -14.54
C ALA A 274 -3.66 -6.61 -14.38
N ASP A 275 -4.40 -6.67 -15.49
CA ASP A 275 -5.85 -6.53 -15.61
C ASP A 275 -6.43 -5.10 -15.53
N LYS A 276 -6.38 -4.38 -16.66
CA LYS A 276 -7.06 -3.07 -16.84
C LYS A 276 -8.56 -3.15 -16.56
N LEU A 277 -9.22 -4.28 -16.88
CA LEU A 277 -10.66 -4.44 -16.68
C LEU A 277 -10.97 -4.66 -15.21
N GLY A 278 -10.20 -5.51 -14.54
CA GLY A 278 -10.24 -5.70 -13.08
C GLY A 278 -9.99 -4.39 -12.34
N ASN A 279 -8.93 -3.65 -12.68
CA ASN A 279 -8.62 -2.36 -12.05
C ASN A 279 -9.71 -1.32 -12.28
N HIS A 280 -10.31 -1.26 -13.47
CA HIS A 280 -11.45 -0.37 -13.74
C HIS A 280 -12.69 -0.78 -12.94
N PHE A 281 -12.96 -2.08 -12.82
CA PHE A 281 -14.06 -2.61 -12.05
C PHE A 281 -13.90 -2.32 -10.55
N PHE A 282 -12.74 -2.65 -9.98
CA PHE A 282 -12.39 -2.33 -8.59
C PHE A 282 -12.39 -0.83 -8.34
N TYR A 283 -11.99 -0.02 -9.33
CA TYR A 283 -12.04 1.43 -9.22
C TYR A 283 -13.45 1.93 -8.92
N HIS A 284 -14.43 1.54 -9.75
CA HIS A 284 -15.81 1.99 -9.60
C HIS A 284 -16.40 1.50 -8.28
N ILE A 285 -16.21 0.22 -7.99
CA ILE A 285 -16.76 -0.35 -6.77
C ILE A 285 -16.18 0.28 -5.52
N THR A 286 -14.85 0.38 -5.40
CA THR A 286 -14.25 1.02 -4.22
C THR A 286 -14.62 2.50 -4.18
N LYS A 287 -14.92 3.17 -5.29
CA LYS A 287 -15.50 4.51 -5.27
C LYS A 287 -16.93 4.48 -4.69
N ALA A 288 -17.83 3.64 -5.19
CA ALA A 288 -19.21 3.57 -4.70
C ALA A 288 -19.34 3.12 -3.24
N TYR A 289 -18.58 2.08 -2.82
CA TYR A 289 -18.57 1.66 -1.42
C TYR A 289 -18.21 2.82 -0.49
N HIS A 290 -17.18 3.59 -0.85
CA HIS A 290 -16.78 4.72 -0.04
C HIS A 290 -17.78 5.89 -0.12
N GLN A 291 -18.44 6.12 -1.26
CA GLN A 291 -19.49 7.15 -1.40
C GLN A 291 -20.78 6.81 -0.64
N CYS A 292 -21.17 5.54 -0.54
CA CYS A 292 -22.38 5.12 0.17
C CYS A 292 -22.20 5.05 1.69
N ASN A 293 -20.95 4.97 2.17
CA ASN A 293 -20.60 4.84 3.58
C ASN A 293 -19.85 6.06 4.12
N CYS A 294 -19.95 7.22 3.46
CA CYS A 294 -19.36 8.51 3.86
C CYS A 294 -20.32 9.66 3.66
#